data_AF-A0A7J8EVW3-F1
#
_entry.id   AF-A0A7J8EVW3-F1
#
_cell.length_a   1.000
_cell.length_b   1.000
_cell.length_c   1.000
_cell.angle_alpha   90.00
_cell.angle_beta   90.00
_cell.angle_gamma   90.00
#
_symmetry.space_group_name_H-M   'P 1'
#
loop_
_entity.id
_entity.type
_entity.pdbx_description
1 polymer ?
#
loop_
_entity_poly.entity_id
_entity_poly.type
_entity_poly.pdbx_seq_one_letter_code
_entity_poly.pdbx_strand_id
1 'polypeptide(L)'
;MLAPAAVEMSLRVKCSQCLAIPHLVRALHRGYRTATPQNFSDYDSIKRDFKLEVPEYFNFARDVLDKWTDMEKAGKRPSNPAFWWINGEGKEVRWSFEELGVLSRKLANILTEVCALQRGDRVIIILPQIPEWWLANIACLRTG
;
A
#
# COMPACT_ATOMS: atom_id res chain seq x y z
N MET A 1 -31.72 15.35 -7.59
CA MET A 1 -31.08 14.16 -8.20
C MET A 1 -29.80 14.63 -8.88
N LEU A 2 -28.66 14.54 -8.18
CA LEU A 2 -27.34 14.90 -8.75
C LEU A 2 -26.58 13.60 -9.04
N ALA A 3 -26.20 13.44 -10.30
CA ALA A 3 -25.39 12.33 -10.79
C ALA A 3 -23.96 12.41 -10.23
N PRO A 4 -23.33 11.28 -9.87
CA PRO A 4 -21.93 11.27 -9.44
C PRO A 4 -21.04 11.41 -10.68
N ALA A 5 -20.13 12.39 -10.65
CA ALA A 5 -19.09 12.55 -11.64
C ALA A 5 -18.12 11.35 -11.54
N ALA A 6 -18.17 10.47 -12.53
CA ALA A 6 -17.19 9.43 -12.73
C ALA A 6 -15.90 10.07 -13.29
N VAL A 7 -14.84 10.10 -12.49
CA VAL A 7 -13.51 10.49 -12.97
C VAL A 7 -12.91 9.27 -13.67
N GLU A 8 -13.12 9.19 -14.98
CA GLU A 8 -12.56 8.14 -15.84
C GLU A 8 -11.11 8.50 -16.20
N MET A 9 -10.14 7.93 -15.48
CA MET A 9 -8.73 7.97 -15.89
C MET A 9 -8.47 6.89 -16.95
N SER A 10 -8.63 7.25 -18.22
CA SER A 10 -8.37 6.37 -19.36
C SER A 10 -6.86 6.19 -19.59
N LEU A 11 -6.28 5.10 -19.09
CA LEU A 11 -4.95 4.63 -19.49
C LEU A 11 -5.10 3.53 -20.54
N ARG A 12 -4.90 3.91 -21.80
CA ARG A 12 -4.93 3.01 -22.96
C ARG A 12 -3.69 2.10 -22.94
N VAL A 13 -3.86 0.81 -22.64
CA VAL A 13 -2.80 -0.20 -22.81
C VAL A 13 -3.26 -1.22 -23.86
N LYS A 14 -2.51 -1.32 -24.95
CA LYS A 14 -2.73 -2.30 -26.02
C LYS A 14 -2.37 -3.69 -25.48
N CYS A 15 -3.35 -4.58 -25.49
CA CYS A 15 -3.17 -6.00 -25.23
C CYS A 15 -2.78 -6.70 -26.54
N SER A 16 -1.57 -7.26 -26.60
CA SER A 16 -1.15 -8.15 -27.68
C SER A 16 -0.47 -9.40 -27.11
N GLN A 17 -1.26 -10.48 -27.17
CA GLN A 17 -0.86 -11.89 -27.30
C GLN A 17 -0.21 -12.60 -26.11
N CYS A 18 -0.96 -13.61 -25.66
CA CYS A 18 -0.54 -14.69 -24.78
C CYS A 18 0.57 -15.53 -25.42
N LEU A 19 1.71 -15.67 -24.72
CA LEU A 19 2.59 -16.82 -24.90
C LEU A 19 3.02 -17.33 -23.52
N ALA A 20 2.80 -18.63 -23.31
CA ALA A 20 3.07 -19.36 -22.08
C ALA A 20 4.56 -19.30 -21.70
N ILE A 21 4.87 -19.17 -20.40
CA ILE A 21 6.23 -19.31 -19.88
C ILE A 21 6.26 -20.32 -18.71
N PRO A 22 7.21 -21.27 -18.69
CA PRO A 22 7.30 -22.34 -17.71
C PRO A 22 7.76 -21.84 -16.34
N HIS A 23 7.26 -22.50 -15.30
CA HIS A 23 7.56 -22.27 -13.89
C HIS A 23 9.07 -22.28 -13.58
N LEU A 24 9.61 -21.15 -13.13
CA LEU A 24 10.86 -21.08 -12.37
C LEU A 24 10.54 -20.65 -10.94
N VAL A 25 10.34 -21.63 -10.06
CA VAL A 25 10.19 -21.41 -8.62
C VAL A 25 11.53 -20.88 -8.09
N ARG A 26 11.62 -19.57 -7.87
CA ARG A 26 12.77 -18.97 -7.17
C ARG A 26 12.80 -19.47 -5.73
N ALA A 27 13.96 -19.99 -5.32
CA ALA A 27 14.23 -20.42 -3.96
C ALA A 27 13.97 -19.27 -2.98
N LEU A 28 13.00 -19.47 -2.09
CA LEU A 28 12.71 -18.54 -0.99
C LEU A 28 13.91 -18.49 -0.04
N HIS A 29 14.32 -17.26 0.29
CA HIS A 29 15.46 -16.92 1.12
C HIS A 29 15.53 -17.77 2.41
N ARG A 30 16.62 -18.51 2.57
CA ARG A 30 16.91 -19.49 3.63
C ARG A 30 17.30 -18.78 4.94
N GLY A 31 16.36 -18.10 5.58
CA GLY A 31 16.67 -17.30 6.77
C GLY A 31 15.46 -16.82 7.56
N TYR A 32 14.43 -17.64 7.75
CA TYR A 32 13.47 -17.38 8.82
C TYR A 32 14.16 -17.70 10.14
N ARG A 33 14.59 -16.69 10.90
CA ARG A 33 14.72 -16.87 12.35
C ARG A 33 13.32 -17.20 12.85
N THR A 34 13.09 -18.45 13.23
CA THR A 34 11.91 -18.82 14.01
C THR A 34 12.06 -18.13 15.36
N ALA A 35 11.50 -16.93 15.47
CA ALA A 35 11.28 -16.32 16.77
C ALA A 35 10.23 -17.19 17.47
N THR A 36 10.61 -17.80 18.60
CA THR A 36 9.64 -18.39 19.52
C THR A 36 8.60 -17.31 19.86
N PRO A 37 7.29 -17.61 19.77
CA PRO A 37 6.26 -16.62 20.08
C PRO A 37 6.44 -16.19 21.53
N GLN A 38 6.96 -14.99 21.73
CA GLN A 38 7.05 -14.39 23.05
C GLN A 38 5.62 -13.99 23.42
N ASN A 39 5.04 -14.68 24.40
CA ASN A 39 3.75 -14.35 25.06
C ASN A 39 2.46 -14.96 24.48
N PHE A 40 2.51 -16.07 23.72
CA PHE A 40 1.30 -16.82 23.38
C PHE A 40 1.15 -18.03 24.31
N SER A 41 0.37 -17.90 25.38
CA SER A 41 0.01 -19.01 26.26
C SER A 41 -1.23 -19.77 25.77
N ASP A 42 -2.31 -19.02 25.48
CA ASP A 42 -3.62 -19.56 25.11
C ASP A 42 -4.48 -18.48 24.40
N TYR A 43 -5.28 -18.88 23.40
CA TYR A 43 -6.12 -17.98 22.61
C TYR A 43 -7.22 -17.32 23.44
N ASP A 44 -7.91 -18.08 24.30
CA ASP A 44 -9.00 -17.55 25.12
C ASP A 44 -8.52 -16.53 26.14
N SER A 45 -7.27 -16.67 26.58
CA SER A 45 -6.60 -15.68 27.44
C SER A 45 -6.29 -14.38 26.68
N ILE A 46 -5.71 -14.47 25.47
CA ILE A 46 -5.44 -13.28 24.62
C ILE A 46 -6.73 -12.56 24.26
N LYS A 47 -7.78 -13.29 23.91
CA LYS A 47 -9.09 -12.70 23.55
C LYS A 47 -9.71 -11.93 24.71
N ARG A 48 -9.58 -12.42 25.94
CA ARG A 48 -10.10 -11.76 27.15
C ARG A 48 -9.33 -10.49 27.49
N ASP A 49 -8.01 -10.51 27.31
CA ASP A 49 -7.13 -9.44 27.75
C ASP A 49 -6.87 -8.37 26.66
N PHE A 50 -7.07 -8.70 25.39
CA PHE A 50 -6.85 -7.78 24.28
C PHE A 50 -7.82 -6.60 24.34
N LYS A 51 -7.24 -5.40 24.51
CA LYS A 51 -7.94 -4.12 24.42
C LYS A 51 -7.23 -3.26 23.40
N LEU A 52 -7.96 -2.83 22.37
CA LEU A 52 -7.44 -1.91 21.37
C LEU A 52 -7.60 -0.49 21.90
N GLU A 53 -6.49 0.19 22.16
CA GLU A 53 -6.49 1.63 22.47
C GLU A 53 -6.66 2.41 21.15
N VAL A 54 -7.86 2.98 20.97
CA VAL A 54 -8.18 3.75 19.76
C VAL A 54 -7.90 5.23 20.04
N PRO A 55 -6.95 5.86 19.33
CA PRO A 55 -6.69 7.29 19.49
C PRO A 55 -7.83 8.13 18.92
N GLU A 56 -7.99 9.35 19.43
CA GLU A 56 -9.02 10.31 18.95
C GLU A 56 -8.85 10.63 17.46
N TYR A 57 -7.60 10.70 16.99
CA TYR A 57 -7.24 10.91 15.59
C TYR A 57 -6.35 9.77 15.11
N PHE A 58 -6.72 9.19 13.96
CA PHE A 58 -5.94 8.16 13.30
C PHE A 58 -6.00 8.34 11.79
N ASN A 59 -4.85 8.26 11.14
CA ASN A 59 -4.71 8.18 9.70
C ASN A 59 -3.61 7.19 9.35
N PHE A 60 -3.93 6.09 8.67
CA PHE A 60 -2.97 5.05 8.36
C PHE A 60 -1.75 5.55 7.56
N ALA A 61 -1.95 6.47 6.62
CA ALA A 61 -0.85 6.98 5.81
C ALA A 61 0.13 7.84 6.64
N ARG A 62 -0.38 8.61 7.61
CA ARG A 62 0.44 9.44 8.49
C ARG A 62 1.02 8.67 9.68
N ASP A 63 0.19 7.92 10.37
CA ASP A 63 0.54 7.33 11.67
C ASP A 63 1.27 6.00 11.53
N VAL A 64 1.18 5.35 10.36
CA VAL A 64 1.89 4.10 10.06
C VAL A 64 2.94 4.32 8.99
N LEU A 65 2.55 4.69 7.77
CA LEU A 65 3.50 4.74 6.65
C LEU A 65 4.58 5.83 6.81
N ASP A 66 4.20 7.03 7.24
CA ASP A 66 5.18 8.11 7.44
C ASP A 66 6.10 7.80 8.63
N LYS A 67 5.62 7.14 9.69
CA LYS A 67 6.49 6.66 10.78
C LYS A 67 7.55 5.67 10.31
N TRP A 68 7.17 4.73 9.45
CA TRP A 68 8.13 3.81 8.85
C TRP A 68 9.14 4.54 7.95
N THR A 69 8.66 5.51 7.17
CA THR A 69 9.51 6.37 6.34
C THR A 69 10.56 7.11 7.18
N ASP A 70 10.14 7.71 8.29
CA ASP A 70 11.04 8.44 9.19
C ASP A 70 12.09 7.53 9.83
N MET A 71 11.73 6.29 10.18
CA MET A 71 12.66 5.30 10.72
C MET A 71 13.72 4.87 9.70
N GLU A 72 13.33 4.69 8.43
CA GLU A 72 14.27 4.40 7.33
C GLU A 72 15.22 5.57 7.09
N LYS A 73 14.68 6.80 6.99
CA LYS A 73 15.49 8.01 6.81
C LYS A 73 16.47 8.28 7.94
N ALA A 74 16.07 7.99 9.17
CA ALA A 74 16.93 8.14 10.34
C ALA A 74 18.00 7.03 10.45
N GLY A 75 18.04 6.08 9.52
CA GLY A 75 18.97 4.94 9.56
C GLY A 75 18.72 3.97 10.71
N LYS A 76 17.56 4.08 11.41
CA LYS A 76 17.18 3.20 12.52
C LYS A 76 16.74 1.82 12.02
N ARG A 77 16.47 1.69 10.73
CA ARG A 77 16.02 0.46 10.06
C ARG A 77 16.70 0.35 8.69
N PRO A 78 17.08 -0.86 8.24
CA PRO A 78 17.48 -1.09 6.85
C PRO A 78 16.32 -0.81 5.90
N SER A 79 16.65 -0.28 4.71
CA SER A 79 15.71 -0.06 3.62
C SER A 79 15.23 -1.42 3.08
N ASN A 80 14.07 -1.87 3.56
CA ASN A 80 13.43 -3.08 3.11
C ASN A 80 12.25 -2.68 2.20
N PRO A 81 11.95 -3.45 1.15
CA PRO A 81 10.81 -3.14 0.30
C PRO A 81 9.52 -3.21 1.12
N ALA A 82 8.81 -2.09 1.20
CA ALA A 82 7.46 -1.99 1.76
C ALA A 82 6.42 -2.59 0.84
N PHE A 83 6.65 -2.46 -0.46
CA PHE A 83 5.81 -2.98 -1.51
C PHE A 83 6.66 -3.68 -2.57
N TRP A 84 6.26 -4.88 -2.97
CA TRP A 84 6.91 -5.62 -4.05
C TRP A 84 5.85 -6.27 -4.92
N TRP A 85 5.77 -5.79 -6.16
CA TRP A 85 4.89 -6.30 -7.20
C TRP A 85 5.69 -6.95 -8.32
N ILE A 86 5.15 -8.01 -8.88
CA ILE A 86 5.74 -8.78 -9.97
C ILE A 86 4.62 -9.13 -10.95
N ASN A 87 4.86 -8.99 -12.26
CA ASN A 87 3.93 -9.48 -13.28
C ASN A 87 4.35 -10.84 -13.86
N GLY A 88 3.49 -11.43 -14.69
CA GLY A 88 3.76 -12.69 -15.38
C GLY A 88 4.91 -12.64 -16.40
N GLU A 89 5.39 -11.45 -16.76
CA GLU A 89 6.49 -11.24 -17.71
C GLU A 89 7.84 -11.02 -16.99
N GLY A 90 7.87 -11.11 -15.65
CA GLY A 90 9.07 -10.91 -14.85
C GLY A 90 9.43 -9.44 -14.60
N LYS A 91 8.57 -8.48 -14.95
CA LYS A 91 8.70 -7.08 -14.52
C LYS A 91 8.43 -7.00 -13.03
N GLU A 92 9.32 -6.32 -12.32
CA GLU A 92 9.23 -6.12 -10.89
C GLU A 92 9.16 -4.64 -10.56
N VAL A 93 8.35 -4.29 -9.57
CA VAL A 93 8.30 -2.97 -8.94
C VAL A 93 8.53 -3.17 -7.45
N ARG A 94 9.57 -2.53 -6.91
CA ARG A 94 9.84 -2.50 -5.48
C ARG A 94 9.81 -1.05 -5.02
N TRP A 95 9.10 -0.79 -3.93
CA TRP A 95 9.12 0.50 -3.27
C TRP A 95 9.54 0.32 -1.81
N SER A 96 10.50 1.12 -1.36
CA SER A 96 10.76 1.34 0.07
C SER A 96 9.60 2.12 0.71
N PHE A 97 9.59 2.25 2.04
CA PHE A 97 8.59 3.11 2.69
C PHE A 97 8.77 4.57 2.29
N GLU A 98 10.01 5.01 2.12
CA GLU A 98 10.30 6.34 1.61
C GLU A 98 9.72 6.60 0.22
N GLU A 99 9.98 5.71 -0.75
CA GLU A 99 9.46 5.85 -2.11
C GLU A 99 7.94 5.83 -2.12
N LEU A 100 7.33 4.91 -1.38
CA LEU A 100 5.88 4.81 -1.22
C LEU A 100 5.29 6.10 -0.61
N GLY A 101 5.97 6.66 0.40
CA GLY A 101 5.59 7.92 1.03
C GLY A 101 5.64 9.11 0.05
N VAL A 102 6.69 9.19 -0.78
CA VAL A 102 6.84 10.24 -1.80
C VAL A 102 5.79 10.12 -2.88
N LEU A 103 5.61 8.92 -3.46
CA LEU A 103 4.65 8.68 -4.54
C LEU A 103 3.21 8.91 -4.09
N SER A 104 2.85 8.44 -2.89
CA SER A 104 1.50 8.65 -2.34
C SER A 104 1.19 10.13 -2.06
N ARG A 105 2.16 10.90 -1.53
CA ARG A 105 2.00 12.36 -1.36
C ARG A 105 1.87 13.09 -2.69
N LYS A 106 2.65 12.70 -3.70
CA LYS A 106 2.54 13.29 -5.03
C LYS A 106 1.16 13.05 -5.64
N LEU A 107 0.64 11.83 -5.53
CA LEU A 107 -0.70 11.52 -6.03
C LEU A 107 -1.79 12.22 -5.21
N ALA A 108 -1.64 12.30 -3.89
CA ALA A 108 -2.55 13.06 -3.02
C ALA A 108 -2.66 14.52 -3.46
N ASN A 109 -1.54 15.19 -3.73
CA ASN A 109 -1.54 16.57 -4.23
C ASN A 109 -2.26 16.68 -5.58
N ILE A 110 -2.05 15.72 -6.50
CA ILE A 110 -2.76 15.70 -7.79
C ILE A 110 -4.28 15.58 -7.57
N LEU A 111 -4.72 14.69 -6.67
CA LEU A 111 -6.13 14.50 -6.34
C LEU A 111 -6.76 15.79 -5.78
N THR A 112 -6.06 16.52 -4.92
CA THR A 112 -6.58 17.75 -4.33
C THR A 112 -6.48 18.96 -5.26
N GLU A 113 -5.37 19.11 -5.98
CA GLU A 113 -5.09 20.32 -6.78
C GLU A 113 -5.68 20.23 -8.19
N VAL A 114 -5.51 19.09 -8.86
CA VAL A 114 -5.93 18.91 -10.26
C VAL A 114 -7.36 18.40 -10.34
N CYS A 115 -7.71 17.42 -9.51
CA CYS A 115 -9.08 16.88 -9.48
C CYS A 115 -10.01 17.66 -8.55
N ALA A 116 -9.49 18.67 -7.83
CA ALA A 116 -10.23 19.52 -6.90
C ALA A 116 -11.00 18.74 -5.80
N LEU A 117 -10.56 17.51 -5.47
CA LEU A 117 -11.23 16.69 -4.48
C LEU A 117 -11.12 17.31 -3.09
N GLN A 118 -12.24 17.30 -2.38
CA GLN A 118 -12.37 17.79 -1.01
C GLN A 118 -12.47 16.63 -0.04
N ARG A 119 -12.16 16.92 1.23
CA ARG A 119 -12.34 15.97 2.32
C ARG A 119 -13.80 15.52 2.41
N GLY A 120 -14.00 14.21 2.41
CA GLY A 120 -15.34 13.59 2.43
C GLY A 120 -15.89 13.24 1.04
N ASP A 121 -15.22 13.64 -0.04
CA ASP A 121 -15.59 13.21 -1.38
C ASP A 121 -15.40 11.70 -1.56
N ARG A 122 -16.30 11.10 -2.33
CA ARG A 122 -16.31 9.65 -2.58
C ARG A 122 -15.62 9.34 -3.89
N VAL A 123 -14.53 8.58 -3.82
CA VAL A 123 -13.77 8.14 -4.98
C VAL A 123 -13.94 6.63 -5.15
N ILE A 124 -14.27 6.20 -6.37
CA ILE A 124 -14.30 4.77 -6.74
C ILE A 124 -13.07 4.49 -7.59
N ILE A 125 -12.28 3.48 -7.20
CA ILE A 125 -11.05 3.08 -7.88
C ILE A 125 -11.29 1.73 -8.57
N ILE A 126 -11.37 1.73 -9.90
CA ILE A 126 -11.51 0.52 -10.73
C ILE A 126 -10.21 0.34 -11.52
N LEU A 127 -9.25 -0.37 -10.92
CA LEU A 127 -8.00 -0.75 -11.57
C LEU A 127 -7.71 -2.23 -11.31
N PRO A 128 -6.98 -2.91 -12.22
CA PRO A 128 -6.43 -4.25 -11.96
C PRO A 128 -5.41 -4.22 -10.80
N GLN A 129 -4.88 -5.39 -10.43
CA GLN A 129 -3.85 -5.53 -9.38
C GLN A 129 -2.48 -5.00 -9.86
N ILE A 130 -2.41 -3.71 -10.12
CA ILE A 130 -1.22 -2.98 -10.52
C ILE A 130 -0.75 -2.07 -9.37
N PRO A 131 0.54 -1.69 -9.32
CA PRO A 131 1.08 -0.86 -8.24
C PRO A 131 0.33 0.45 -8.00
N GLU A 132 -0.20 1.06 -9.06
CA GLU A 132 -0.96 2.31 -9.05
C GLU A 132 -2.25 2.20 -8.22
N TRP A 133 -2.87 1.02 -8.17
CA TRP A 133 -4.05 0.79 -7.32
C TRP A 133 -3.71 1.01 -5.84
N TRP A 134 -2.54 0.56 -5.38
CA TRP A 134 -2.08 0.77 -4.01
C TRP A 134 -1.77 2.24 -3.73
N LEU A 135 -1.10 2.92 -4.67
CA LEU A 135 -0.82 4.35 -4.55
C LEU A 135 -2.11 5.17 -4.45
N ALA A 136 -3.10 4.87 -5.29
CA ALA A 136 -4.38 5.57 -5.30
C ALA A 136 -5.12 5.41 -3.98
N ASN A 137 -5.17 4.20 -3.41
CA ASN A 137 -5.76 3.97 -2.10
C ASN A 137 -5.05 4.76 -0.99
N ILE A 138 -3.71 4.72 -0.95
CA ILE A 138 -2.94 5.47 0.06
C ILE A 138 -3.12 6.98 -0.11
N ALA A 139 -3.15 7.47 -1.34
CA ALA A 139 -3.40 8.87 -1.63
C ALA A 139 -4.79 9.31 -1.15
N CYS A 140 -5.84 8.52 -1.41
CA CYS A 140 -7.18 8.78 -0.88
C CYS A 140 -7.20 8.83 0.65
N LEU A 141 -6.50 7.92 1.33
CA LEU A 141 -6.35 7.96 2.79
C LEU A 141 -5.66 9.24 3.28
N ARG A 142 -4.75 9.84 2.49
CA ARG A 142 -4.09 11.10 2.85
C ARG A 142 -4.99 12.32 2.66
N THR A 143 -5.87 12.31 1.66
CA THR A 143 -6.59 13.51 1.20
C THR A 143 -7.96 13.73 1.85
N GLY A 144 -8.51 12.78 2.63
CA GLY A 144 -9.85 12.96 3.20
C GLY A 144 -10.11 12.23 4.50
#